data_AF-A0A9P5JUL0-F1
#
_entry.id   AF-A0A9P5JUL0-F1
#
_cell.length_a   1.000
_cell.length_b   1.000
_cell.length_c   1.000
_cell.angle_alpha   90.00
_cell.angle_beta   90.00
_cell.angle_gamma   90.00
#
_symmetry.space_group_name_H-M   'P 1'
#
loop_
_entity.id
_entity.type
_entity.pdbx_description
1 polymer ?
#
loop_
_entity_poly.entity_id
_entity_poly.type
_entity_poly.pdbx_seq_one_letter_code
_entity_poly.pdbx_strand_id
1 'polypeptide(L)'
;MCSYNLVNGTYACENNHTLNGILKNDLGFQGFVMSDWTAQHSTMSAMTGLDMSMPGDISFYSNTSYFGANLTAYVENGTIPEARVDDMATRILASWYFLGQD
;
A
#
# COMPACT_ATOMS: atom_id res chain seq x y z
N MET A 1 -8.41 1.63 5.01
CA MET A 1 -8.66 1.08 3.66
C MET A 1 -8.85 2.26 2.72
N CYS A 2 -8.13 2.30 1.59
CA CYS A 2 -8.34 3.29 0.53
C CYS A 2 -9.45 2.83 -0.42
N SER A 3 -10.22 3.76 -0.98
CA SER A 3 -11.43 3.46 -1.76
C SER A 3 -11.16 3.20 -3.25
N TYR A 4 -12.17 2.71 -3.97
CA TYR A 4 -12.12 2.50 -5.42
C TYR A 4 -12.03 3.78 -6.25
N ASN A 5 -12.67 4.86 -5.78
CA ASN A 5 -12.87 6.03 -6.62
C ASN A 5 -11.56 6.80 -6.88
N LEU A 6 -11.61 7.62 -7.92
CA LEU A 6 -10.62 8.67 -8.13
C LEU A 6 -10.88 9.82 -7.15
N VAL A 7 -9.81 10.46 -6.68
CA VAL A 7 -9.83 11.77 -6.03
C VAL A 7 -9.02 12.71 -6.91
N ASN A 8 -9.66 13.73 -7.47
CA ASN A 8 -9.05 14.68 -8.40
C ASN A 8 -8.29 14.00 -9.57
N GLY A 9 -8.84 12.90 -10.11
CA GLY A 9 -8.28 12.19 -11.26
C GLY A 9 -7.23 11.12 -10.95
N THR A 10 -6.88 10.90 -9.67
CA THR A 10 -5.96 9.82 -9.25
C THR A 10 -6.66 8.83 -8.35
N TYR A 11 -6.50 7.53 -8.60
CA TYR A 11 -7.09 6.47 -7.77
C TYR A 11 -6.70 6.62 -6.31
N ALA A 12 -7.66 6.47 -5.39
CA ALA A 12 -7.42 6.77 -3.98
C ALA A 12 -6.32 5.89 -3.36
N CYS A 13 -6.15 4.65 -3.83
CA CYS A 13 -5.07 3.76 -3.41
C CYS A 13 -3.68 4.10 -3.99
N GLU A 14 -3.58 5.12 -4.84
CA GLU A 14 -2.32 5.62 -5.40
C GLU A 14 -2.19 7.14 -5.30
N ASN A 15 -3.08 7.76 -4.52
CA ASN A 15 -3.14 9.19 -4.39
C ASN A 15 -2.20 9.66 -3.27
N ASN A 16 -0.99 10.07 -3.69
CA ASN A 16 0.05 10.56 -2.78
C ASN A 16 -0.42 11.73 -1.90
N HIS A 17 -1.28 12.61 -2.41
CA HIS A 17 -1.79 13.74 -1.65
C HIS A 17 -2.69 13.28 -0.49
N THR A 18 -3.62 12.36 -0.74
CA THR A 18 -4.53 11.88 0.32
C THR A 18 -3.85 10.93 1.28
N LEU A 19 -3.02 10.00 0.79
CA LEU A 19 -2.41 8.95 1.62
C LEU A 19 -1.17 9.46 2.37
N ASN A 20 -0.15 9.93 1.65
CA ASN A 20 1.06 10.42 2.30
C ASN A 20 0.85 11.82 2.89
N GLY A 21 0.32 12.76 2.10
CA GLY A 21 0.10 14.14 2.53
C GLY A 21 -0.85 14.25 3.73
N ILE A 22 -2.12 13.90 3.54
CA ILE A 22 -3.13 14.11 4.57
C ILE A 22 -3.07 13.02 5.65
N LEU A 23 -3.24 11.75 5.26
CA LEU A 23 -3.42 10.67 6.24
C LEU A 23 -2.15 10.39 7.06
N LYS A 24 -1.01 10.16 6.40
CA LYS A 24 0.23 9.78 7.11
C LYS A 24 0.96 10.98 7.71
N ASN A 25 1.06 12.11 6.99
CA ASN A 25 1.78 13.28 7.48
C ASN A 25 0.89 14.18 8.35
N ASP A 26 -0.17 14.79 7.80
CA ASP A 26 -0.96 15.79 8.54
C ASP A 26 -1.71 15.20 9.74
N LEU A 27 -2.31 14.02 9.57
CA LEU A 27 -3.03 13.31 10.64
C LEU A 27 -2.14 12.38 11.46
N GLY A 28 -0.88 12.17 11.05
CA GLY A 28 0.08 11.34 11.78
C GLY A 28 -0.33 9.87 11.91
N PHE A 29 -1.08 9.30 10.95
CA PHE A 29 -1.55 7.93 11.04
C PHE A 29 -0.38 6.92 11.08
N GLN A 30 -0.28 6.17 12.17
CA GLN A 30 0.81 5.20 12.42
C GLN A 30 0.47 3.76 11.98
N GLY A 31 -0.80 3.49 11.66
CA GLY A 31 -1.21 2.19 11.13
C GLY A 31 -0.84 2.01 9.66
N PHE A 32 -1.43 0.98 9.04
CA PHE A 32 -1.20 0.63 7.63
C PHE A 32 -2.44 0.90 6.76
N VAL A 33 -2.22 1.21 5.48
CA VAL A 33 -3.26 1.38 4.47
C VAL A 33 -3.34 0.13 3.61
N MET A 34 -4.45 -0.58 3.69
CA MET A 34 -4.83 -1.63 2.74
C MET A 34 -5.68 -1.07 1.59
N SER A 35 -5.59 -1.70 0.41
CA SER A 35 -6.54 -1.45 -0.67
C SER A 35 -7.91 -2.03 -0.33
N ASP A 36 -8.96 -1.41 -0.85
CA ASP A 36 -10.19 -2.17 -1.11
C ASP A 36 -9.90 -3.26 -2.17
N TRP A 37 -10.77 -4.25 -2.28
CA TRP A 37 -10.53 -5.46 -3.06
C TRP A 37 -10.45 -5.12 -4.55
N THR A 38 -9.27 -5.24 -5.17
CA THR A 38 -8.99 -4.84 -6.57
C THR A 38 -8.92 -3.32 -6.82
N ALA A 39 -8.79 -2.50 -5.78
CA ALA A 39 -8.64 -1.03 -5.90
C ALA A 39 -7.19 -0.55 -6.14
N GLN A 40 -6.23 -1.47 -6.23
CA GLN A 40 -4.84 -1.16 -6.59
C GLN A 40 -4.66 -1.23 -8.11
N HIS A 41 -3.87 -0.32 -8.69
CA HIS A 41 -3.71 -0.19 -10.14
C HIS A 41 -2.24 -0.18 -10.62
N SER A 42 -1.26 -0.23 -9.72
CA SER A 42 0.18 -0.26 -10.04
C SER A 42 1.04 -0.75 -8.85
N THR A 43 2.28 -1.15 -9.15
CA THR A 43 3.32 -1.42 -8.13
C THR A 43 3.82 -0.14 -7.46
N MET A 44 3.76 1.00 -8.17
CA MET A 44 4.19 2.30 -7.65
C MET A 44 3.24 2.86 -6.57
N SER A 45 2.09 2.22 -6.35
CA SER A 45 1.21 2.48 -5.19
C SER A 45 1.96 2.41 -3.85
N ALA A 46 3.03 1.59 -3.77
CA ALA A 46 3.92 1.54 -2.61
C ALA A 46 4.52 2.91 -2.29
N MET A 47 4.96 3.67 -3.30
CA MET A 47 5.57 4.99 -3.14
C MET A 47 4.54 6.10 -2.87
N THR A 48 3.26 5.85 -3.15
CA THR A 48 2.16 6.81 -2.94
C THR A 48 1.35 6.54 -1.68
N GLY A 49 1.79 5.60 -0.84
CA GLY A 49 1.32 5.46 0.54
C GLY A 49 0.52 4.19 0.83
N LEU A 50 0.30 3.31 -0.15
CA LEU A 50 -0.27 1.99 0.09
C LEU A 50 0.73 1.13 0.89
N ASP A 51 0.22 0.28 1.79
CA ASP A 51 1.02 -0.65 2.61
C ASP A 51 0.63 -2.12 2.38
N MET A 52 -0.60 -2.39 1.95
CA MET A 52 -1.09 -3.76 1.75
C MET A 52 -2.00 -3.86 0.53
N SER A 53 -1.73 -4.84 -0.32
CA SER A 53 -2.57 -5.21 -1.46
C SER A 53 -3.62 -6.23 -1.04
N MET A 54 -4.90 -5.96 -1.31
CA MET A 54 -6.00 -6.89 -1.08
C MET A 54 -6.91 -7.00 -2.32
N PRO A 55 -7.35 -8.23 -2.69
CA PRO A 55 -6.99 -9.51 -2.08
C PRO A 55 -5.57 -10.00 -2.48
N GLY A 56 -4.83 -9.21 -3.24
CA GLY A 56 -3.44 -9.46 -3.62
C GLY A 56 -3.25 -9.70 -5.12
N ASP A 57 -4.27 -10.17 -5.83
CA ASP A 57 -4.26 -10.30 -7.28
C ASP A 57 -4.71 -9.00 -7.99
N ILE A 58 -4.29 -8.80 -9.24
CA ILE A 58 -4.65 -7.62 -10.06
C ILE A 58 -6.15 -7.60 -10.33
N SER A 59 -6.68 -8.76 -10.71
CA SER A 59 -8.10 -9.06 -10.75
C SER A 59 -8.32 -10.42 -10.10
N PHE A 60 -9.53 -10.65 -9.57
CA PHE A 60 -9.85 -11.90 -8.89
C PHE A 60 -9.45 -13.12 -9.71
N TYR A 61 -8.70 -14.00 -9.06
CA TYR A 61 -8.18 -15.26 -9.57
C TYR A 61 -7.19 -15.14 -10.74
N SER A 62 -6.63 -13.95 -11.00
CA SER A 62 -5.65 -13.76 -12.08
C SER A 62 -4.30 -14.44 -11.82
N ASN A 63 -4.00 -14.75 -10.56
CA ASN A 63 -2.69 -15.26 -10.13
C ASN A 63 -1.51 -14.33 -10.53
N THR A 64 -1.80 -13.05 -10.74
CA THR A 64 -0.83 -11.98 -11.03
C THR A 64 -1.06 -10.88 -10.01
N SER A 65 0.00 -10.21 -9.55
CA SER A 65 -0.08 -9.19 -8.49
C SER A 65 0.67 -7.93 -8.90
N TYR A 66 0.14 -6.76 -8.55
CA TYR A 66 0.93 -5.52 -8.59
C TYR A 66 2.03 -5.49 -7.53
N PHE A 67 1.83 -6.17 -6.39
CA PHE A 67 2.88 -6.45 -5.42
C PHE A 67 3.42 -7.88 -5.65
N GLY A 68 3.62 -8.67 -4.60
CA GLY A 68 4.26 -9.99 -4.70
C GLY A 68 5.60 -9.90 -5.44
N ALA A 69 5.79 -10.75 -6.45
CA ALA A 69 7.02 -10.79 -7.25
C ALA A 69 7.36 -9.45 -7.92
N ASN A 70 6.36 -8.64 -8.31
CA ASN A 70 6.62 -7.33 -8.90
C ASN A 70 7.21 -6.35 -7.88
N LEU A 71 6.72 -6.32 -6.64
CA LEU A 71 7.30 -5.48 -5.59
C LEU A 71 8.73 -5.93 -5.26
N THR A 72 8.98 -7.24 -5.17
CA THR A 72 10.34 -7.79 -5.00
C THR A 72 11.27 -7.30 -6.10
N ALA A 73 10.87 -7.43 -7.37
CA ALA A 73 11.69 -6.99 -8.50
C ALA A 73 11.97 -5.48 -8.48
N TYR A 74 11.01 -4.66 -8.05
CA TYR A 74 11.17 -3.20 -7.94
C TYR A 74 12.12 -2.80 -6.80
N VAL A 75 12.19 -3.60 -5.73
CA VAL A 75 13.19 -3.39 -4.67
C VAL A 75 14.56 -3.83 -5.13
N GLU A 76 14.68 -5.02 -5.72
CA GLU A 76 15.95 -5.58 -6.20
C GLU A 76 16.60 -4.71 -7.29
N ASN A 77 15.80 -4.08 -8.14
CA ASN A 77 16.30 -3.18 -9.19
C ASN A 77 16.48 -1.72 -8.72
N GLY A 78 16.17 -1.41 -7.46
CA GLY A 78 16.35 -0.08 -6.84
C GLY A 78 15.28 0.96 -7.18
N THR A 79 14.20 0.60 -7.87
CA THR A 79 13.08 1.53 -8.16
C THR A 79 12.31 1.91 -6.90
N ILE A 80 12.11 0.95 -5.99
CA ILE A 80 11.51 1.17 -4.67
C ILE A 80 12.59 0.91 -3.61
N PRO A 81 12.91 1.88 -2.74
CA PRO A 81 13.88 1.64 -1.66
C PRO A 81 13.42 0.53 -0.71
N GLU A 82 14.32 -0.34 -0.26
CA GLU A 82 14.02 -1.40 0.71
C GLU A 82 13.35 -0.84 1.98
N ALA A 83 13.86 0.30 2.48
CA ALA A 83 13.30 1.01 3.63
C ALA A 83 11.81 1.38 3.46
N ARG A 84 11.31 1.51 2.22
CA ARG A 84 9.88 1.73 1.98
C ARG A 84 9.07 0.49 2.34
N VAL A 85 9.53 -0.70 1.95
CA VAL A 85 8.87 -1.97 2.27
C VAL A 85 8.99 -2.30 3.76
N ASP A 86 10.12 -1.96 4.39
CA ASP A 86 10.27 -2.07 5.84
C ASP A 86 9.22 -1.24 6.60
N ASP A 87 8.94 0.00 6.17
CA ASP A 87 7.88 0.83 6.77
C ASP A 87 6.48 0.20 6.56
N MET A 88 6.20 -0.37 5.39
CA MET A 88 4.92 -1.07 5.12
C MET A 88 4.73 -2.22 6.11
N ALA A 89 5.73 -3.09 6.24
CA ALA A 89 5.72 -4.24 7.14
C ALA A 89 5.65 -3.81 8.62
N THR A 90 6.42 -2.79 9.00
CA THR A 90 6.43 -2.24 10.36
C THR A 90 5.06 -1.73 10.76
N ARG A 91 4.35 -1.00 9.90
CA ARG A 91 2.99 -0.49 10.18
C ARG A 91 1.97 -1.61 10.37
N ILE A 92 2.08 -2.68 9.58
CA ILE A 92 1.23 -3.87 9.69
C ILE A 92 1.48 -4.55 11.04
N LEU A 93 2.74 -4.86 11.35
CA LEU A 93 3.11 -5.53 12.60
C LEU A 93 2.84 -4.67 13.84
N ALA A 94 3.10 -3.36 13.77
CA ALA A 94 2.80 -2.44 14.87
C ALA A 94 1.31 -2.42 15.21
N SER A 95 0.43 -2.46 14.19
CA SER A 95 -1.02 -2.55 14.40
C SER A 95 -1.43 -3.88 15.04
N TRP A 96 -0.77 -4.98 14.66
CA TRP A 96 -1.00 -6.31 15.22
C TRP A 96 -0.57 -6.41 16.69
N TYR A 97 0.64 -5.94 17.02
CA TYR A 97 1.16 -5.88 18.39
C TYR A 97 0.35 -4.93 19.28
N PHE A 98 -0.09 -3.78 18.75
CA PHE A 98 -0.91 -2.83 19.51
C PHE A 98 -2.20 -3.45 20.05
N LEU A 99 -2.73 -4.45 19.33
CA LEU A 99 -3.94 -5.17 19.70
C LEU A 99 -3.68 -6.48 20.45
N GLY A 100 -2.42 -6.81 20.78
CA GLY A 100 -2.05 -8.01 21.53
C GLY A 100 -2.42 -9.32 20.83
N GLN A 101 -2.15 -9.40 19.53
CA GLN A 101 -2.47 -10.58 18.72
C GLN A 101 -1.31 -11.59 18.60
N ASP A 102 -0.23 -11.38 19.36
CA ASP A 102 0.95 -12.25 19.47
C ASP A 102 0.79 -13.50 20.32
#